data_AF-A0A9P6WI66-F1
#
_entry.id   AF-A0A9P6WI66-F1
#
_cell.length_a   1.000
_cell.length_b   1.000
_cell.length_c   1.000
_cell.angle_alpha   90.00
_cell.angle_beta   90.00
_cell.angle_gamma   90.00
#
_symmetry.space_group_name_H-M   'P 1'
#
loop_
_entity.id
_entity.type
_entity.pdbx_description
1 polymer ?
#
loop_
_entity_poly.entity_id
_entity_poly.type
_entity_poly.pdbx_seq_one_letter_code
_entity_poly.pdbx_strand_id
1 'polypeptide(L)'
;MSNIDRCYYNSTTFDPETNLPLYVLDSTFIPSSIFTSTDLIDSQPKLQSFINKIIDKIPEENHSLVLFTNGFYKSSFKESNDNTTNTNTNTNDNNSISDLKLPINIIKILKLIPSEKKKYLLKIYIVHSTWLLKSIVELFNKFYSLNSSIHPIIINCNNLSNLSHYIDITKIPISLHTYLIDKIYYKNKQILINRHLTPIYGRPLTIYSLHNSLLNSNDNLLPLNQFSRIFNNLIAYLSNKNLDIQLSSNDWKTIIKCSALSNETKISIDILSDCLKRDQLIILSDYSFLEHYMIFVKFILKLSNSKNSLIPLEILLLNKINFQNLND
;
A
#
# COMPACT_ATOMS: atom_id res chain seq x y z
N MET A 1 -5.17 9.28 11.28
CA MET A 1 -3.80 8.74 11.42
C MET A 1 -2.85 9.79 10.88
N SER A 2 -1.85 10.22 11.64
CA SER A 2 -0.92 11.26 11.19
C SER A 2 0.08 10.70 10.17
N ASN A 3 0.70 11.54 9.34
CA ASN A 3 1.72 11.09 8.38
C ASN A 3 2.88 10.34 9.06
N ILE A 4 3.24 10.74 10.29
CA ILE A 4 4.30 10.07 11.05
C ILE A 4 3.89 8.67 11.52
N ASP A 5 2.60 8.44 11.80
CA ASP A 5 2.09 7.09 12.13
C ASP A 5 2.11 6.15 10.94
N ARG A 6 2.04 6.71 9.73
CA ARG A 6 2.15 5.94 8.49
C ARG A 6 3.60 5.76 8.03
N CYS A 7 4.48 6.69 8.43
CA CYS A 7 5.88 6.66 8.05
C CYS A 7 6.64 5.58 8.81
N TYR A 8 6.58 5.56 10.14
CA TYR A 8 7.28 4.56 10.96
C TYR A 8 6.33 3.96 12.00
N TYR A 9 6.15 2.64 11.96
CA TYR A 9 5.24 1.93 12.86
C TYR A 9 5.67 0.48 13.12
N ASN A 10 5.23 -0.05 14.26
CA ASN A 10 5.34 -1.48 14.58
C ASN A 10 4.25 -2.26 13.83
N SER A 11 4.63 -3.35 13.17
CA SER A 11 3.70 -4.25 12.49
C SER A 11 3.09 -5.25 13.47
N THR A 12 1.94 -5.82 13.10
CA THR A 12 1.30 -6.90 13.88
C THR A 12 1.91 -8.28 13.61
N THR A 13 2.86 -8.38 12.69
CA THR A 13 3.62 -9.60 12.39
C THR A 13 5.07 -9.48 12.84
N PHE A 14 5.77 -10.60 12.84
CA PHE A 14 7.19 -10.73 13.14
C PHE A 14 7.96 -11.22 11.91
N ASP A 15 9.30 -11.15 11.96
CA ASP A 15 10.16 -11.90 11.04
C ASP A 15 10.14 -13.38 11.42
N PRO A 16 9.60 -14.29 10.58
CA PRO A 16 9.42 -15.69 10.94
C PRO A 16 10.73 -16.46 11.14
N GLU A 17 11.85 -16.01 10.56
CA GLU A 17 13.14 -16.69 10.70
C GLU A 17 13.80 -16.39 12.05
N THR A 18 13.73 -15.13 12.49
CA THR A 18 14.42 -14.65 13.70
C THR A 18 13.48 -14.47 14.89
N ASN A 19 12.16 -14.54 14.66
CA ASN A 19 11.10 -14.19 15.60
C ASN A 19 11.22 -12.77 16.18
N LEU A 20 11.87 -11.86 15.45
CA LEU A 20 12.03 -10.47 15.87
C LEU A 20 10.78 -9.64 15.56
N PRO A 21 10.43 -8.65 16.41
CA PRO A 21 9.38 -7.70 16.11
C PRO A 21 9.71 -6.95 14.81
N LEU A 22 8.68 -6.72 13.99
CA LEU A 22 8.85 -6.12 12.67
C LEU A 22 8.37 -4.69 12.66
N TYR A 23 9.28 -3.76 12.38
CA TYR A 23 8.95 -2.36 12.15
C TYR A 23 8.92 -2.06 10.66
N VAL A 24 8.15 -1.05 10.27
CA VAL A 24 8.02 -0.62 8.88
C VAL A 24 8.38 0.86 8.79
N LEU A 25 9.24 1.18 7.83
CA LEU A 25 9.51 2.54 7.38
C LEU A 25 9.02 2.70 5.93
N ASP A 26 7.92 3.43 5.74
CA ASP A 26 7.41 3.79 4.41
C ASP A 26 7.89 5.19 4.03
N SER A 27 8.82 5.25 3.07
CA SER A 27 9.45 6.52 2.69
C SER A 27 8.50 7.47 1.95
N THR A 28 7.33 7.00 1.49
CA THR A 28 6.34 7.84 0.78
C THR A 28 5.75 8.94 1.66
N PHE A 29 5.79 8.74 2.98
CA PHE A 29 5.33 9.70 3.99
C PHE A 29 6.45 10.59 4.53
N ILE A 30 7.68 10.42 4.04
CA ILE A 30 8.81 11.26 4.43
C ILE A 30 8.73 12.58 3.64
N PRO A 31 8.71 13.75 4.31
CA PRO A 31 8.71 15.05 3.65
C PRO A 31 9.85 15.17 2.63
N SER A 32 9.53 15.58 1.40
CA SER A 32 10.53 15.71 0.34
C SER A 32 11.64 16.72 0.65
N SER A 33 11.36 17.68 1.54
CA SER A 33 12.34 18.67 2.02
C SER A 33 13.59 18.01 2.62
N ILE A 34 13.47 16.80 3.17
CA ILE A 34 14.60 15.98 3.70
C ILE A 34 15.62 15.65 2.62
N PHE A 35 15.15 15.44 1.40
CA PHE A 35 15.99 14.98 0.31
C PHE A 35 16.57 16.13 -0.49
N THR A 36 15.82 17.24 -0.58
CA THR A 36 16.19 18.42 -1.37
C THR A 36 17.05 19.43 -0.63
N SER A 37 17.03 19.46 0.71
CA SER A 37 17.88 20.40 1.46
C SER A 37 19.35 20.01 1.37
N THR A 38 20.16 20.89 0.78
CA THR A 38 21.63 20.91 0.96
C THR A 38 22.01 21.50 2.31
N ASP A 39 21.12 22.29 2.90
CA ASP A 39 21.31 22.94 4.19
C ASP A 39 21.26 21.92 5.33
N LEU A 40 21.99 22.22 6.40
CA LEU A 40 22.02 21.43 7.63
C LEU A 40 20.59 21.22 8.14
N ILE A 41 20.21 19.97 8.40
CA ILE A 41 18.90 19.57 8.94
C ILE A 41 18.53 20.39 10.18
N ASP A 42 19.53 20.75 10.98
CA ASP A 42 19.44 21.56 12.19
C ASP A 42 18.83 22.96 11.95
N SER A 43 18.92 23.48 10.71
CA SER A 43 18.35 24.78 10.33
C SER A 43 16.84 24.73 10.06
N GLN A 44 16.23 23.54 10.02
CA GLN A 44 14.82 23.35 9.68
C GLN A 44 14.03 22.77 10.86
N PRO A 45 13.39 23.60 11.72
CA PRO A 45 12.77 23.13 12.96
C PRO A 45 11.61 22.15 12.73
N LYS A 46 10.84 22.33 11.65
CA LYS A 46 9.76 21.39 11.28
C LYS A 46 10.32 20.02 10.92
N LEU A 47 11.45 20.00 10.24
CA LEU A 47 12.11 18.77 9.87
C LEU A 47 12.71 18.08 11.10
N GLN A 48 13.43 18.82 11.94
CA GLN A 48 13.96 18.27 13.19
C GLN A 48 12.85 17.66 14.05
N SER A 49 11.69 18.32 14.15
CA SER A 49 10.53 17.78 14.87
C SER A 49 10.02 16.47 14.25
N PHE A 50 9.98 16.37 12.92
CA PHE A 50 9.60 15.12 12.24
C PHE A 50 10.59 13.99 12.50
N ILE A 51 11.89 14.27 12.42
CA ILE A 51 12.95 13.28 12.65
C ILE A 51 12.93 12.82 14.10
N ASN A 52 12.85 13.74 15.07
CA ASN A 52 12.77 13.39 16.48
C ASN A 52 11.59 12.46 16.74
N LYS A 53 10.42 12.72 16.15
CA LYS A 53 9.26 11.82 16.26
C LYS A 53 9.48 10.44 15.64
N ILE A 54 10.28 10.32 14.58
CA ILE A 54 10.68 9.00 14.05
C ILE A 54 11.58 8.31 15.08
N ILE A 55 12.62 9.01 15.54
CA ILE A 55 13.60 8.48 16.49
C ILE A 55 12.92 7.98 17.76
N ASP A 56 11.95 8.72 18.29
CA ASP A 56 11.17 8.35 19.47
C ASP A 56 10.41 7.03 19.29
N LYS A 57 10.04 6.68 18.04
CA LYS A 57 9.35 5.42 17.72
C LYS A 57 10.28 4.25 17.46
N ILE A 58 11.57 4.49 17.23
CA ILE A 58 12.55 3.41 17.02
C ILE A 58 12.70 2.65 18.34
N PRO A 59 12.51 1.32 18.34
CA PRO A 59 12.56 0.53 19.57
C PRO A 59 13.97 0.45 20.15
N GLU A 60 14.01 0.18 21.46
CA GLU A 60 15.25 -0.10 22.22
C GLU A 60 15.43 -1.60 22.47
N GLU A 61 14.91 -2.42 21.55
CA GLU A 61 14.99 -3.88 21.55
C GLU A 61 15.34 -4.40 20.16
N ASN A 62 15.92 -5.60 20.10
CA ASN A 62 16.30 -6.24 18.86
C ASN A 62 15.08 -6.37 17.93
N HIS A 63 15.20 -5.88 16.70
CA HIS A 63 14.10 -5.83 15.75
C HIS A 63 14.55 -5.97 14.30
N SER A 64 13.57 -6.25 13.45
CA SER A 64 13.69 -6.25 11.99
C SER A 64 12.96 -5.05 11.40
N LEU A 65 13.46 -4.51 10.29
CA LEU A 65 12.87 -3.35 9.60
C LEU A 65 12.49 -3.71 8.15
N VAL A 66 11.27 -3.39 7.73
CA VAL A 66 10.89 -3.31 6.32
C VAL A 66 10.98 -1.86 5.87
N LEU A 67 11.80 -1.59 4.86
CA LEU A 67 11.95 -0.28 4.24
C LEU A 67 11.30 -0.27 2.86
N PHE A 68 10.18 0.43 2.70
CA PHE A 68 9.62 0.76 1.40
C PHE A 68 10.31 2.01 0.86
N THR A 69 11.03 1.90 -0.25
CA THR A 69 11.89 2.96 -0.81
C THR A 69 11.16 3.94 -1.73
N ASN A 70 9.86 3.74 -1.93
CA ASN A 70 9.04 4.37 -2.95
C ASN A 70 9.02 5.91 -2.92
N GLY A 71 9.04 6.51 -1.74
CA GLY A 71 9.05 7.96 -1.59
C GLY A 71 10.30 8.64 -2.15
N PHE A 72 11.41 7.91 -2.31
CA PHE A 72 12.64 8.44 -2.86
C PHE A 72 12.58 8.66 -4.37
N TYR A 73 11.64 8.02 -5.07
CA TYR A 73 11.42 8.19 -6.51
C TYR A 73 10.46 9.34 -6.84
N LYS A 74 9.80 9.93 -5.84
CA LYS A 74 8.73 10.91 -6.06
C LYS A 74 9.22 12.18 -6.76
N SER A 75 10.51 12.52 -6.63
CA SER A 75 11.12 13.63 -7.37
C SER A 75 11.36 13.31 -8.85
N SER A 76 11.66 12.06 -9.21
CA SER A 76 11.97 11.68 -10.60
C SER A 76 10.73 11.49 -11.48
N PHE A 77 9.56 11.21 -10.90
CA PHE A 77 8.32 10.99 -11.68
C PHE A 77 7.57 12.27 -12.07
N LYS A 78 7.77 13.40 -11.37
CA LYS A 78 7.12 14.66 -11.73
C LYS A 78 7.75 15.31 -12.96
N GLU A 79 9.04 15.12 -13.19
CA GLU A 79 9.75 15.73 -14.32
C GLU A 79 9.38 15.12 -15.68
N SER A 80 8.79 13.92 -15.73
CA SER A 80 8.49 13.23 -17.00
C SER A 80 7.10 13.50 -17.58
N ASN A 81 6.18 14.12 -16.82
CA ASN A 81 4.80 14.33 -17.26
C ASN A 81 4.46 15.78 -17.68
N ASP A 82 5.38 16.73 -17.50
CA ASP A 82 5.22 18.08 -18.03
C ASP A 82 5.65 18.13 -19.51
N ASN A 83 4.94 17.38 -20.36
CA ASN A 83 5.00 17.51 -21.82
C ASN A 83 4.19 18.73 -22.28
N THR A 84 4.53 19.93 -21.78
CA THR A 84 4.02 21.19 -22.33
C THR A 84 5.13 22.24 -22.41
N THR A 85 6.14 21.98 -23.23
CA THR A 85 6.73 22.98 -24.15
C THR A 85 7.72 22.30 -25.09
N ASN A 86 7.45 22.40 -26.39
CA ASN A 86 8.36 22.05 -27.47
C ASN A 86 9.67 22.87 -27.34
N THR A 87 10.71 22.31 -26.76
CA THR A 87 12.09 22.75 -27.00
C THR A 87 12.94 21.54 -27.37
N ASN A 88 13.27 21.45 -28.65
CA ASN A 88 14.27 20.53 -29.19
C ASN A 88 15.64 20.86 -28.59
N THR A 89 15.97 20.25 -27.47
CA THR A 89 17.34 20.21 -26.96
C THR A 89 17.74 18.77 -26.71
N ASN A 90 18.60 18.26 -27.61
CA ASN A 90 19.34 17.03 -27.44
C ASN A 90 20.03 17.04 -26.07
N THR A 91 19.53 16.24 -25.13
CA THR A 91 20.15 16.04 -23.82
C THR A 91 20.20 14.54 -23.54
N ASN A 92 21.32 13.92 -23.94
CA ASN A 92 21.58 12.50 -23.76
C ASN A 92 22.25 12.14 -22.42
N ASP A 93 22.49 13.08 -21.49
CA ASP A 93 23.43 12.82 -20.38
C ASP A 93 22.86 12.92 -18.95
N ASN A 94 21.57 13.22 -18.75
CA ASN A 94 21.02 13.44 -17.39
C ASN A 94 20.42 12.19 -16.71
N ASN A 95 20.38 11.04 -17.37
CA ASN A 95 19.80 9.81 -16.78
C ASN A 95 20.66 9.17 -15.68
N SER A 96 21.94 9.54 -15.54
CA SER A 96 22.86 8.89 -14.59
C SER A 96 22.76 9.43 -13.15
N ILE A 97 22.37 10.71 -12.98
CA ILE A 97 22.34 11.36 -11.66
C ILE A 97 21.07 10.99 -10.88
N SER A 98 19.95 10.77 -11.56
CA SER A 98 18.69 10.34 -10.93
C SER A 98 18.80 8.98 -10.25
N ASP A 99 19.57 8.06 -10.85
CA ASP A 99 19.77 6.70 -10.32
C ASP A 99 20.52 6.70 -8.98
N LEU A 100 21.44 7.64 -8.76
CA LEU A 100 22.20 7.78 -7.51
C LEU A 100 21.42 8.45 -6.37
N LYS A 101 20.33 9.18 -6.66
CA LYS A 101 19.54 9.90 -5.64
C LYS A 101 18.95 8.94 -4.60
N LEU A 102 18.41 7.80 -5.06
CA LEU A 102 17.75 6.83 -4.20
C LEU A 102 18.70 6.31 -3.10
N PRO A 103 19.87 5.73 -3.43
CA PRO A 103 20.78 5.27 -2.39
C PRO A 103 21.27 6.36 -1.44
N ILE A 104 21.54 7.56 -1.95
CA ILE A 104 21.97 8.70 -1.12
C ILE A 104 20.87 9.04 -0.10
N ASN A 105 19.60 9.03 -0.51
CA ASN A 105 18.47 9.30 0.37
C ASN A 105 18.29 8.22 1.44
N ILE A 106 18.51 6.95 1.10
CA ILE A 106 18.51 5.86 2.09
C ILE A 106 19.64 6.07 3.11
N ILE A 107 20.85 6.40 2.66
CA ILE A 107 21.98 6.69 3.55
C ILE A 107 21.64 7.88 4.46
N LYS A 108 21.09 8.97 3.91
CA LYS A 108 20.67 10.15 4.68
C LYS A 108 19.73 9.76 5.82
N ILE A 109 18.71 8.93 5.55
CA ILE A 109 17.77 8.50 6.59
C ILE A 109 18.41 7.59 7.62
N LEU A 110 19.19 6.60 7.19
CA LEU A 110 19.84 5.69 8.13
C LEU A 110 20.90 6.39 8.99
N LYS A 111 21.48 7.50 8.50
CA LYS A 111 22.32 8.40 9.31
C LYS A 111 21.54 9.05 10.46
N LEU A 112 20.25 9.35 10.29
CA LEU A 112 19.42 9.99 11.30
C LEU A 112 19.10 9.08 12.49
N ILE A 113 19.26 7.76 12.35
CA ILE A 113 19.06 6.84 13.47
C ILE A 113 20.24 7.00 14.46
N PRO A 114 19.98 7.29 15.75
CA PRO A 114 21.04 7.39 16.76
C PRO A 114 21.85 6.10 16.87
N SER A 115 23.15 6.21 17.15
CA SER A 115 24.05 5.05 17.33
C SER A 115 23.53 4.08 18.40
N GLU A 116 22.98 4.62 19.49
CA GLU A 116 22.40 3.86 20.60
C GLU A 116 21.22 2.97 20.16
N LYS A 117 20.46 3.40 19.15
CA LYS A 117 19.33 2.62 18.61
C LYS A 117 19.74 1.68 17.48
N LYS A 118 20.81 2.02 16.74
CA LYS A 118 21.34 1.21 15.62
C LYS A 118 21.74 -0.20 16.05
N LYS A 119 22.28 -0.39 17.26
CA LYS A 119 22.72 -1.71 17.76
C LYS A 119 21.58 -2.74 17.84
N TYR A 120 20.33 -2.29 17.91
CA TYR A 120 19.16 -3.14 18.01
C TYR A 120 18.57 -3.54 16.64
N LEU A 121 19.00 -2.89 15.55
CA LEU A 121 18.53 -3.20 14.21
C LEU A 121 19.33 -4.39 13.66
N LEU A 122 18.74 -5.58 13.67
CA LEU A 122 19.43 -6.81 13.30
C LEU A 122 19.20 -7.24 11.84
N LYS A 123 18.11 -6.78 11.22
CA LYS A 123 17.73 -7.17 9.86
C LYS A 123 16.95 -6.08 9.15
N ILE A 124 17.21 -5.88 7.86
CA ILE A 124 16.54 -4.86 7.04
C ILE A 124 16.09 -5.51 5.73
N TYR A 125 14.79 -5.49 5.46
CA TYR A 125 14.20 -5.82 4.17
C TYR A 125 14.02 -4.55 3.37
N ILE A 126 14.74 -4.40 2.27
CA ILE A 126 14.63 -3.23 1.40
C ILE A 126 13.77 -3.59 0.19
N VAL A 127 12.57 -3.01 0.13
CA VAL A 127 11.58 -3.30 -0.91
C VAL A 127 11.72 -2.29 -2.04
N HIS A 128 11.63 -2.76 -3.28
CA HIS A 128 11.86 -1.96 -4.48
C HIS A 128 13.29 -1.39 -4.51
N SER A 129 14.27 -2.22 -4.15
CA SER A 129 15.67 -1.87 -4.33
C SER A 129 16.04 -1.88 -5.81
N THR A 130 16.71 -0.84 -6.31
CA THR A 130 17.38 -0.91 -7.62
C THR A 130 18.62 -1.78 -7.53
N TRP A 131 19.11 -2.25 -8.69
CA TRP A 131 20.39 -2.97 -8.77
C TRP A 131 21.55 -2.19 -8.13
N LEU A 132 21.53 -0.86 -8.26
CA LEU A 132 22.52 0.05 -7.70
C LEU A 132 22.58 0.02 -6.18
N LEU A 133 21.47 -0.33 -5.52
CA LEU A 133 21.46 -0.46 -4.07
C LEU A 133 22.37 -1.57 -3.57
N LYS A 134 22.57 -2.63 -4.37
CA LYS A 134 23.46 -3.75 -4.00
C LYS A 134 24.89 -3.30 -3.77
N SER A 135 25.40 -2.40 -4.62
CA SER A 135 26.74 -1.80 -4.46
C SER A 135 26.84 -0.91 -3.21
N ILE A 136 25.70 -0.48 -2.68
CA ILE A 136 25.62 0.47 -1.57
C ILE A 136 25.35 -0.25 -0.25
N VAL A 137 24.86 -1.49 -0.29
CA VAL A 137 24.89 -2.42 0.86
C VAL A 137 26.30 -2.56 1.42
N GLU A 138 27.34 -2.57 0.58
CA GLU A 138 28.73 -2.58 1.05
C GLU A 138 29.12 -1.28 1.78
N LEU A 139 28.67 -0.12 1.28
CA LEU A 139 28.84 1.17 1.97
C LEU A 139 28.05 1.21 3.28
N PHE A 140 26.87 0.59 3.34
CA PHE A 140 26.10 0.43 4.56
C PHE A 140 26.85 -0.41 5.58
N ASN A 141 27.42 -1.55 5.19
CA ASN A 141 28.21 -2.38 6.08
C ASN A 141 29.41 -1.60 6.65
N LYS A 142 30.11 -0.82 5.82
CA LYS A 142 31.18 0.09 6.28
C LYS A 142 30.70 1.20 7.21
N PHE A 143 29.49 1.72 6.99
CA PHE A 143 28.92 2.76 7.85
C PHE A 143 28.52 2.23 9.23
N TYR A 144 28.00 1.00 9.29
CA TYR A 144 27.67 0.34 10.55
C TYR A 144 28.93 -0.13 11.30
N SER A 145 30.00 -0.57 10.60
CA SER A 145 31.25 -1.02 11.26
C SER A 145 31.94 0.09 12.05
N LEU A 146 31.70 1.36 11.70
CA LEU A 146 32.30 2.49 12.40
C LEU A 146 31.68 2.73 13.78
N ASN A 147 30.47 2.23 14.05
CA ASN A 147 29.69 2.63 15.24
C ASN A 147 29.01 1.46 15.98
N SER A 148 29.09 0.23 15.47
CA SER A 148 28.45 -0.95 16.05
C SER A 148 29.26 -2.21 15.73
N SER A 149 29.35 -3.14 16.68
CA SER A 149 29.91 -4.49 16.45
C SER A 149 28.94 -5.40 15.69
N ILE A 150 27.65 -5.07 15.68
CA ILE A 150 26.59 -5.86 15.05
C ILE A 150 26.18 -5.19 13.75
N HIS A 151 26.21 -5.98 12.67
CA HIS A 151 25.80 -5.56 11.34
C HIS A 151 24.41 -6.09 11.02
N PRO A 152 23.46 -5.24 10.60
CA PRO A 152 22.16 -5.72 10.16
C PRO A 152 22.30 -6.59 8.91
N ILE A 153 21.58 -7.71 8.86
CA ILE A 153 21.43 -8.52 7.65
C ILE A 153 20.51 -7.77 6.69
N ILE A 154 21.01 -7.40 5.51
CA ILE A 154 20.24 -6.67 4.50
C ILE A 154 19.72 -7.63 3.44
N ILE A 155 18.39 -7.71 3.31
CA ILE A 155 17.69 -8.50 2.31
C ILE A 155 17.05 -7.56 1.29
N ASN A 156 17.47 -7.67 0.04
CA ASN A 156 16.90 -6.89 -1.05
C ASN A 156 15.69 -7.61 -1.64
N CYS A 157 14.54 -6.95 -1.65
CA CYS A 157 13.30 -7.43 -2.24
C CYS A 157 12.96 -6.58 -3.46
N ASN A 158 13.08 -7.15 -4.66
CA ASN A 158 12.84 -6.41 -5.90
C ASN A 158 11.38 -5.94 -6.03
N ASN A 159 10.43 -6.67 -5.45
CA ASN A 159 9.00 -6.41 -5.50
C ASN A 159 8.31 -7.00 -4.26
N LEU A 160 7.01 -6.75 -4.11
CA LEU A 160 6.22 -7.25 -2.99
C LEU A 160 6.07 -8.79 -2.99
N SER A 161 6.14 -9.43 -4.16
CA SER A 161 6.17 -10.90 -4.24
C SER A 161 7.46 -11.44 -3.63
N ASN A 162 8.62 -10.79 -3.80
CA ASN A 162 9.85 -11.21 -3.14
C ASN A 162 9.75 -11.05 -1.62
N LEU A 163 9.17 -9.95 -1.13
CA LEU A 163 8.98 -9.72 0.31
C LEU A 163 8.08 -10.78 0.95
N SER A 164 7.00 -11.19 0.28
CA SER A 164 6.04 -12.17 0.80
C SER A 164 6.60 -13.58 1.01
N HIS A 165 7.77 -13.88 0.43
CA HIS A 165 8.49 -15.13 0.73
C HIS A 165 9.14 -15.11 2.11
N TYR A 166 9.46 -13.92 2.63
CA TYR A 166 10.14 -13.77 3.91
C TYR A 166 9.19 -13.40 5.04
N ILE A 167 8.17 -12.59 4.76
CA ILE A 167 7.27 -12.04 5.78
C ILE A 167 5.82 -12.18 5.34
N ASP A 168 4.92 -12.39 6.29
CA ASP A 168 3.48 -12.29 6.04
C ASP A 168 3.05 -10.83 5.77
N ILE A 169 3.16 -10.43 4.51
CA ILE A 169 2.79 -9.09 4.08
C ILE A 169 1.30 -8.79 4.30
N THR A 170 0.41 -9.78 4.45
CA THR A 170 -1.03 -9.56 4.66
C THR A 170 -1.34 -8.80 5.95
N LYS A 171 -0.40 -8.83 6.90
CA LYS A 171 -0.48 -8.15 8.20
C LYS A 171 0.16 -6.76 8.21
N ILE A 172 0.71 -6.33 7.08
CA ILE A 172 1.37 -5.03 6.92
C ILE A 172 0.43 -4.07 6.18
N PRO A 173 0.13 -2.88 6.72
CA PRO A 173 -0.65 -1.86 6.02
C PRO A 173 0.21 -1.14 4.96
N ILE A 174 0.35 -1.77 3.80
CA ILE A 174 1.11 -1.24 2.66
C ILE A 174 0.30 -0.13 1.96
N SER A 175 0.94 1.00 1.67
CA SER A 175 0.32 2.14 0.99
C SER A 175 -0.06 1.82 -0.47
N LEU A 176 -1.15 2.42 -0.97
CA LEU A 176 -1.53 2.28 -2.39
C LEU A 176 -0.38 2.68 -3.33
N HIS A 177 0.35 3.74 -3.00
CA HIS A 177 1.49 4.20 -3.81
C HIS A 177 2.56 3.11 -3.97
N THR A 178 2.81 2.34 -2.91
CA THR A 178 3.75 1.21 -2.96
C THR A 178 3.27 0.12 -3.93
N TYR A 179 1.98 -0.22 -3.90
CA TYR A 179 1.40 -1.17 -4.86
C TYR A 179 1.40 -0.65 -6.30
N LEU A 180 1.17 0.65 -6.51
CA LEU A 180 1.23 1.27 -7.84
C LEU A 180 2.63 1.14 -8.43
N ILE A 181 3.68 1.43 -7.66
CA ILE A 181 5.07 1.27 -8.11
C ILE A 181 5.39 -0.21 -8.40
N ASP A 182 4.99 -1.11 -7.50
CA ASP A 182 5.18 -2.56 -7.69
C ASP A 182 4.57 -3.05 -9.01
N LYS A 183 3.32 -2.63 -9.29
CA LYS A 183 2.59 -3.07 -10.48
C LYS A 183 3.03 -2.38 -11.76
N ILE A 184 3.28 -1.07 -11.74
CA ILE A 184 3.58 -0.26 -12.93
C ILE A 184 5.06 -0.33 -13.29
N TYR A 185 5.94 -0.01 -12.33
CA TYR A 185 7.37 0.14 -12.58
C TYR A 185 8.08 -1.22 -12.55
N TYR A 186 7.81 -2.02 -11.51
CA TYR A 186 8.38 -3.37 -11.39
C TYR A 186 7.62 -4.42 -12.19
N LYS A 187 6.54 -4.01 -12.89
CA LYS A 187 5.71 -4.86 -13.76
C LYS A 187 5.21 -6.13 -13.04
N ASN A 188 5.02 -6.06 -11.72
CA ASN A 188 4.55 -7.18 -10.93
C ASN A 188 3.05 -7.37 -11.16
N LYS A 189 2.70 -8.34 -12.02
CA LYS A 189 1.29 -8.57 -12.43
C LYS A 189 0.42 -9.05 -11.26
N GLN A 190 0.99 -9.87 -10.39
CA GLN A 190 0.30 -10.46 -9.25
C GLN A 190 1.29 -10.72 -8.12
N ILE A 191 0.89 -10.31 -6.92
CA ILE A 191 1.64 -10.62 -5.72
C ILE A 191 1.41 -12.07 -5.34
N LEU A 192 2.46 -12.88 -5.43
CA LEU A 192 2.44 -14.28 -5.04
C LEU A 192 2.58 -14.36 -3.53
N ILE A 193 1.68 -15.08 -2.86
CA ILE A 193 1.77 -15.38 -1.43
C ILE A 193 1.63 -16.89 -1.29
N ASN A 194 2.43 -17.50 -0.42
CA ASN A 194 2.40 -18.93 -0.13
C ASN A 194 1.20 -19.31 0.76
N ARG A 195 -0.02 -18.94 0.35
CA ARG A 195 -1.28 -19.24 1.05
C ARG A 195 -2.39 -19.52 0.05
N HIS A 196 -3.23 -20.50 0.39
CA HIS A 196 -4.47 -20.73 -0.33
C HIS A 196 -5.48 -19.62 0.03
N LEU A 197 -6.11 -19.03 -0.98
CA LEU A 197 -7.02 -17.90 -0.81
C LEU A 197 -8.45 -18.32 -1.10
N THR A 198 -9.35 -18.05 -0.15
CA THR A 198 -10.78 -18.26 -0.37
C THR A 198 -11.30 -17.19 -1.35
N PRO A 199 -12.00 -17.56 -2.44
CA PRO A 199 -12.53 -16.59 -3.37
C PRO A 199 -13.60 -15.73 -2.69
N ILE A 200 -13.44 -14.40 -2.72
CA ILE A 200 -14.36 -13.45 -2.08
C ILE A 200 -15.56 -13.06 -2.93
N TYR A 201 -15.45 -13.11 -4.25
CA TYR A 201 -16.49 -12.65 -5.17
C TYR A 201 -17.40 -13.79 -5.60
N GLY A 202 -18.71 -13.53 -5.68
CA GLY A 202 -19.71 -14.50 -6.14
C GLY A 202 -19.99 -15.64 -5.16
N ARG A 203 -19.51 -15.52 -3.91
CA ARG A 203 -19.89 -16.41 -2.81
C ARG A 203 -21.15 -15.89 -2.13
N PRO A 204 -22.15 -16.73 -1.86
CA PRO A 204 -23.39 -16.31 -1.20
C PRO A 204 -23.11 -15.70 0.17
N LEU A 205 -23.74 -14.56 0.48
CA LEU A 205 -23.61 -13.92 1.80
C LEU A 205 -24.35 -14.71 2.91
N THR A 206 -25.32 -15.55 2.53
CA THR A 206 -26.20 -16.31 3.44
C THR A 206 -25.56 -17.56 4.05
N ILE A 207 -24.56 -18.16 3.37
CA ILE A 207 -23.83 -19.35 3.87
C ILE A 207 -23.18 -19.09 5.24
N TYR A 208 -22.95 -17.83 5.57
CA TYR A 208 -22.20 -17.42 6.75
C TYR A 208 -23.02 -17.18 8.01
N SER A 209 -24.36 -17.30 7.93
CA SER A 209 -25.25 -17.18 9.10
C SER A 209 -25.59 -18.53 9.74
N LEU A 210 -25.69 -19.60 8.95
CA LEU A 210 -26.15 -20.92 9.44
C LEU A 210 -25.02 -21.84 9.92
N HIS A 211 -23.82 -21.72 9.34
CA HIS A 211 -22.70 -22.64 9.65
C HIS A 211 -21.84 -22.21 10.86
N ASN A 212 -22.10 -21.02 11.41
CA ASN A 212 -21.38 -20.45 12.55
C ASN A 212 -21.72 -21.10 13.89
N SER A 213 -22.77 -21.92 14.00
CA SER A 213 -23.09 -22.59 15.26
C SER A 213 -22.28 -23.87 15.50
N LEU A 214 -21.59 -24.42 14.49
CA LEU A 214 -20.99 -25.76 14.59
C LEU A 214 -19.48 -25.83 14.29
N LEU A 215 -18.89 -24.83 13.63
CA LEU A 215 -17.45 -24.85 13.31
C LEU A 215 -16.82 -23.48 13.62
N ASN A 216 -15.92 -23.45 14.60
CA ASN A 216 -15.11 -22.30 15.05
C ASN A 216 -14.10 -21.77 13.99
N SER A 217 -14.37 -21.95 12.69
CA SER A 217 -13.46 -21.49 11.64
C SER A 217 -13.85 -20.08 11.18
N ASN A 218 -13.13 -19.07 11.67
CA ASN A 218 -13.25 -17.66 11.26
C ASN A 218 -13.11 -17.45 9.74
N ASP A 219 -12.50 -18.40 9.01
CA ASP A 219 -12.24 -18.32 7.57
C ASP A 219 -13.51 -18.26 6.71
N ASN A 220 -14.64 -18.76 7.22
CA ASN A 220 -15.90 -18.73 6.48
C ASN A 220 -16.43 -17.29 6.35
N LEU A 221 -16.17 -16.38 7.30
CA LEU A 221 -16.76 -15.04 7.28
C LEU A 221 -16.06 -14.04 6.35
N LEU A 222 -14.95 -14.44 5.71
CA LEU A 222 -14.11 -13.52 4.95
C LEU A 222 -14.87 -12.73 3.88
N PRO A 223 -15.70 -13.32 2.99
CA PRO A 223 -16.39 -12.54 1.95
C PRO A 223 -17.37 -11.50 2.51
N LEU A 224 -18.12 -11.87 3.56
CA LEU A 224 -19.04 -10.96 4.24
C LEU A 224 -18.28 -9.83 4.96
N ASN A 225 -17.17 -10.16 5.63
CA ASN A 225 -16.31 -9.19 6.30
C ASN A 225 -15.72 -8.19 5.30
N GLN A 226 -15.21 -8.65 4.16
CA GLN A 226 -14.69 -7.75 3.12
C GLN A 226 -15.78 -6.89 2.51
N PHE A 227 -16.97 -7.45 2.24
CA PHE A 227 -18.11 -6.70 1.75
C PHE A 227 -18.53 -5.60 2.74
N SER A 228 -18.73 -5.96 4.02
CA SER A 228 -19.10 -5.02 5.08
C SER A 228 -18.04 -3.93 5.26
N ARG A 229 -16.75 -4.30 5.21
CA ARG A 229 -15.63 -3.36 5.30
C ARG A 229 -15.69 -2.29 4.20
N ILE A 230 -15.91 -2.70 2.94
CA ILE A 230 -16.03 -1.76 1.82
C ILE A 230 -17.30 -0.92 1.92
N PHE A 231 -18.44 -1.54 2.21
CA PHE A 231 -19.72 -0.84 2.34
C PHE A 231 -19.68 0.22 3.43
N ASN A 232 -19.17 -0.11 4.62
CA ASN A 232 -19.06 0.83 5.74
C ASN A 232 -18.14 2.01 5.41
N ASN A 233 -17.05 1.79 4.64
CA ASN A 233 -16.19 2.89 4.20
C ASN A 233 -16.90 3.79 3.19
N LEU A 234 -17.70 3.24 2.27
CA LEU A 234 -18.53 4.06 1.38
C LEU A 234 -19.51 4.92 2.17
N ILE A 235 -20.20 4.35 3.16
CA ILE A 235 -21.09 5.12 4.04
C ILE A 235 -20.31 6.21 4.78
N ALA A 236 -19.09 5.94 5.23
CA ALA A 236 -18.26 6.95 5.89
C ALA A 236 -17.89 8.12 4.96
N TYR A 237 -17.56 7.86 3.68
CA TYR A 237 -17.35 8.92 2.69
C TYR A 237 -18.60 9.79 2.49
N LEU A 238 -19.78 9.16 2.40
CA LEU A 238 -21.05 9.86 2.18
C LEU A 238 -21.56 10.60 3.42
N SER A 239 -21.21 10.14 4.62
CA SER A 239 -21.74 10.68 5.88
C SER A 239 -20.83 11.72 6.51
N ASN A 240 -19.52 11.69 6.21
CA ASN A 240 -18.56 12.62 6.79
C ASN A 240 -18.37 13.83 5.89
N LYS A 241 -18.87 15.00 6.31
CA LYS A 241 -18.75 16.27 5.57
C LYS A 241 -17.32 16.65 5.16
N ASN A 242 -16.30 16.19 5.91
CA ASN A 242 -14.90 16.46 5.59
C ASN A 242 -14.34 15.53 4.49
N LEU A 243 -15.02 14.40 4.23
CA LEU A 243 -14.72 13.43 3.18
C LEU A 243 -15.75 13.47 2.05
N ASP A 244 -16.81 14.25 2.22
CA ASP A 244 -17.86 14.55 1.25
C ASP A 244 -17.26 15.41 0.12
N ILE A 245 -16.42 14.76 -0.67
CA ILE A 245 -15.93 15.30 -1.92
C ILE A 245 -17.16 15.38 -2.82
N GLN A 246 -17.63 16.59 -3.09
CA GLN A 246 -18.66 16.80 -4.10
C GLN A 246 -18.17 16.21 -5.41
N LEU A 247 -18.74 15.07 -5.77
CA LEU A 247 -18.41 14.38 -7.00
C LEU A 247 -18.74 15.31 -8.16
N SER A 248 -17.76 15.54 -9.03
CA SER A 248 -17.95 16.35 -10.21
C SER A 248 -18.96 15.68 -11.16
N SER A 249 -19.53 16.44 -12.09
CA SER A 249 -20.38 15.85 -13.15
C SER A 249 -19.64 14.73 -13.91
N ASN A 250 -18.31 14.84 -14.06
CA ASN A 250 -17.51 13.81 -14.69
C ASN A 250 -17.38 12.54 -13.82
N ASP A 251 -17.24 12.70 -12.50
CA ASP A 251 -17.20 11.56 -11.57
C ASP A 251 -18.54 10.82 -11.58
N TRP A 252 -19.66 11.54 -11.52
CA TRP A 252 -20.99 10.93 -11.66
C TRP A 252 -21.19 10.24 -13.00
N LYS A 253 -20.78 10.86 -14.12
CA LYS A 253 -20.81 10.20 -15.42
C LYS A 253 -19.96 8.93 -15.44
N THR A 254 -18.81 8.94 -14.78
CA THR A 254 -17.90 7.79 -14.68
C THR A 254 -18.51 6.68 -13.83
N ILE A 255 -19.12 7.02 -12.69
CA ILE A 255 -19.86 6.12 -11.80
C ILE A 255 -21.01 5.44 -12.56
N ILE A 256 -21.81 6.23 -13.28
CA ILE A 256 -23.00 5.74 -14.00
C ILE A 256 -22.58 4.89 -15.20
N LYS A 257 -21.63 5.36 -16.01
CA LYS A 257 -21.27 4.68 -17.26
C LYS A 257 -20.29 3.52 -17.07
N CYS A 258 -19.56 3.48 -15.95
CA CYS A 258 -18.50 2.51 -15.64
C CYS A 258 -17.37 2.34 -16.71
N SER A 259 -17.46 2.99 -17.86
CA SER A 259 -16.59 2.79 -19.03
C SER A 259 -15.47 3.83 -19.17
N ALA A 260 -15.61 4.99 -18.52
CA ALA A 260 -14.69 6.13 -18.63
C ALA A 260 -13.64 6.21 -17.50
N LEU A 261 -13.26 5.08 -16.90
CA LEU A 261 -12.26 5.08 -15.83
C LEU A 261 -10.85 5.36 -16.39
N SER A 262 -10.11 6.25 -15.72
CA SER A 262 -8.68 6.48 -15.98
C SER A 262 -7.89 5.18 -15.80
N ASN A 263 -6.73 5.06 -16.46
CA ASN A 263 -5.88 3.88 -16.31
C ASN A 263 -5.40 3.71 -14.86
N GLU A 264 -5.02 4.80 -14.19
CA GLU A 264 -4.58 4.78 -12.79
C GLU A 264 -5.70 4.31 -11.84
N THR A 265 -6.93 4.79 -12.04
CA THR A 265 -8.11 4.33 -11.29
C THR A 265 -8.37 2.84 -11.53
N LYS A 266 -8.30 2.36 -12.78
CA LYS A 266 -8.44 0.92 -13.10
C LYS A 266 -7.40 0.08 -12.36
N ILE A 267 -6.13 0.51 -12.38
CA ILE A 267 -5.04 -0.16 -11.67
C ILE A 267 -5.30 -0.17 -10.16
N SER A 268 -5.76 0.95 -9.59
CA SER A 268 -6.08 1.08 -8.16
C SER A 268 -7.26 0.19 -7.75
N ILE A 269 -8.30 0.09 -8.58
CA ILE A 269 -9.42 -0.86 -8.39
C ILE A 269 -8.91 -2.29 -8.40
N ASP A 270 -8.04 -2.64 -9.34
CA ASP A 270 -7.45 -3.98 -9.38
C ASP A 270 -6.61 -4.29 -8.13
N ILE A 271 -5.77 -3.34 -7.70
CA ILE A 271 -4.96 -3.46 -6.47
C ILE A 271 -5.89 -3.67 -5.27
N LEU A 272 -6.91 -2.83 -5.09
CA LEU A 272 -7.86 -2.96 -3.99
C LEU A 272 -8.55 -4.32 -4.01
N SER A 273 -9.06 -4.72 -5.18
CA SER A 273 -9.68 -6.03 -5.40
C SER A 273 -8.74 -7.18 -4.99
N ASP A 274 -7.48 -7.12 -5.39
CA ASP A 274 -6.51 -8.16 -5.09
C ASP A 274 -6.08 -8.17 -3.63
N CYS A 275 -5.99 -7.01 -2.98
CA CYS A 275 -5.76 -6.92 -1.55
C CYS A 275 -6.94 -7.50 -0.75
N LEU A 276 -8.19 -7.25 -1.16
CA LEU A 276 -9.38 -7.85 -0.53
C LEU A 276 -9.40 -9.38 -0.67
N LYS A 277 -9.06 -9.91 -1.85
CA LYS A 277 -8.96 -11.37 -2.08
C LYS A 277 -7.95 -12.05 -1.16
N ARG A 278 -6.92 -11.32 -0.73
CA ARG A 278 -5.83 -11.82 0.12
C ARG A 278 -6.00 -11.55 1.60
N ASP A 279 -7.14 -10.99 2.01
CA ASP A 279 -7.36 -10.46 3.36
C ASP A 279 -6.21 -9.54 3.82
N GLN A 280 -5.72 -8.72 2.90
CA GLN A 280 -4.68 -7.75 3.18
C GLN A 280 -5.19 -6.72 4.20
N LEU A 281 -4.32 -6.32 5.13
CA LEU A 281 -4.50 -5.13 5.93
C LEU A 281 -4.34 -3.91 5.03
N ILE A 282 -5.42 -3.17 4.81
CA ILE A 282 -5.48 -2.04 3.86
C ILE A 282 -5.81 -0.76 4.61
N ILE A 283 -5.13 0.32 4.26
CA ILE A 283 -5.51 1.67 4.66
C ILE A 283 -6.50 2.20 3.62
N LEU A 284 -7.80 2.10 3.94
CA LEU A 284 -8.86 2.41 2.97
C LEU A 284 -8.88 3.89 2.56
N SER A 285 -8.39 4.79 3.41
CA SER A 285 -8.23 6.21 3.06
C SER A 285 -7.23 6.49 1.93
N ASP A 286 -6.47 5.49 1.47
CA ASP A 286 -5.60 5.63 0.30
C ASP A 286 -6.36 5.57 -1.02
N TYR A 287 -7.59 5.09 -1.00
CA TYR A 287 -8.43 4.92 -2.18
C TYR A 287 -9.50 6.02 -2.17
N SER A 288 -9.88 6.52 -3.33
CA SER A 288 -10.96 7.50 -3.41
C SER A 288 -12.32 6.82 -3.28
N PHE A 289 -13.38 7.63 -3.20
CA PHE A 289 -14.76 7.13 -3.24
C PHE A 289 -15.01 6.23 -4.46
N LEU A 290 -14.45 6.59 -5.63
CA LEU A 290 -14.69 5.89 -6.88
C LEU A 290 -14.17 4.45 -6.86
N GLU A 291 -12.96 4.21 -6.34
CA GLU A 291 -12.42 2.86 -6.24
C GLU A 291 -13.28 1.98 -5.31
N HIS A 292 -13.69 2.52 -4.15
CA HIS A 292 -14.57 1.81 -3.23
C HIS A 292 -15.92 1.46 -3.87
N TYR A 293 -16.52 2.41 -4.58
CA TYR A 293 -17.80 2.23 -5.25
C TYR A 293 -17.70 1.14 -6.31
N MET A 294 -16.65 1.17 -7.13
CA MET A 294 -16.44 0.16 -8.17
C MET A 294 -16.22 -1.24 -7.59
N ILE A 295 -15.53 -1.35 -6.45
CA ILE A 295 -15.40 -2.63 -5.74
C ILE A 295 -16.75 -3.11 -5.20
N PHE A 296 -17.56 -2.21 -4.66
CA PHE A 296 -18.90 -2.54 -4.19
C PHE A 296 -19.79 -3.03 -5.35
N VAL A 297 -19.84 -2.31 -6.47
CA VAL A 297 -20.55 -2.73 -7.68
C VAL A 297 -20.06 -4.10 -8.15
N LYS A 298 -18.73 -4.34 -8.15
CA LYS A 298 -18.15 -5.63 -8.49
C LYS A 298 -18.61 -6.75 -7.55
N PHE A 299 -18.73 -6.50 -6.24
CA PHE A 299 -19.32 -7.45 -5.29
C PHE A 299 -20.77 -7.77 -5.67
N ILE A 300 -21.61 -6.74 -5.83
CA ILE A 300 -23.04 -6.92 -6.15
C ILE A 300 -23.22 -7.68 -7.46
N LEU A 301 -22.54 -7.28 -8.54
CA LEU A 301 -22.63 -7.96 -9.83
C LEU A 301 -22.19 -9.43 -9.75
N LYS A 302 -21.10 -9.73 -9.05
CA LYS A 302 -20.62 -11.11 -8.90
C LYS A 302 -21.56 -11.95 -8.03
N LEU A 303 -22.17 -11.35 -7.00
CA LEU A 303 -23.20 -12.00 -6.17
C LEU A 303 -24.46 -12.28 -6.97
N SER A 304 -24.96 -11.29 -7.73
CA SER A 304 -26.15 -11.44 -8.59
C SER A 304 -25.97 -12.50 -9.67
N ASN A 305 -24.76 -12.64 -10.22
CA ASN A 305 -24.42 -13.68 -11.20
C ASN A 305 -24.09 -15.04 -10.57
N SER A 306 -24.12 -15.16 -9.24
CA SER A 306 -23.91 -16.42 -8.56
C SER A 306 -25.20 -17.24 -8.51
N LYS A 307 -25.09 -18.54 -8.17
CA LYS A 307 -26.27 -19.40 -7.95
C LYS A 307 -27.18 -18.91 -6.82
N ASN A 308 -26.69 -18.03 -5.94
CA ASN A 308 -27.46 -17.46 -4.84
C ASN A 308 -27.39 -15.93 -4.95
N SER A 309 -28.23 -15.38 -5.83
CA SER A 309 -28.33 -13.94 -6.06
C SER A 309 -28.68 -13.20 -4.77
N LEU A 310 -28.27 -11.92 -4.69
CA LEU A 310 -28.57 -11.07 -3.53
C LEU A 310 -30.08 -10.96 -3.27
N ILE A 311 -30.85 -10.85 -4.35
CA ILE A 311 -32.30 -10.94 -4.34
C ILE A 311 -32.66 -12.27 -5.00
N PRO A 312 -33.15 -13.27 -4.24
CA PRO A 312 -33.63 -14.52 -4.80
C PRO A 312 -34.73 -14.27 -5.84
N LEU A 313 -34.66 -14.99 -6.97
CA LEU A 313 -35.62 -14.85 -8.06
C LEU A 313 -37.05 -15.15 -7.57
N GLU A 314 -37.19 -16.08 -6.63
CA GLU A 314 -38.45 -16.46 -5.99
C GLU A 314 -39.13 -15.27 -5.33
N ILE A 315 -38.37 -14.38 -4.68
CA ILE A 315 -38.90 -13.17 -4.05
C ILE A 315 -39.37 -12.17 -5.11
N LEU A 316 -38.63 -12.02 -6.22
CA LEU A 316 -39.04 -11.15 -7.32
C LEU A 316 -40.34 -11.64 -7.97
N LEU A 317 -40.45 -12.94 -8.19
CA LEU A 317 -41.65 -13.59 -8.73
C LEU A 317 -42.85 -13.47 -7.79
N LEU A 318 -42.65 -13.68 -6.49
CA LEU A 318 -43.69 -13.56 -5.46
C LEU A 318 -44.29 -12.15 -5.43
N ASN A 319 -43.44 -11.13 -5.57
CA ASN A 319 -43.86 -9.73 -5.55
C ASN A 319 -44.34 -9.19 -6.90
N LYS A 320 -44.37 -10.03 -7.96
CA LYS A 320 -44.81 -9.66 -9.32
C LYS A 320 -44.15 -8.37 -9.82
N ILE A 321 -42.86 -8.17 -9.54
CA ILE A 321 -42.15 -6.96 -9.98
C ILE A 321 -42.11 -6.95 -11.51
N ASN A 322 -42.78 -5.96 -12.11
CA ASN A 322 -42.81 -5.81 -13.56
C ASN A 322 -41.58 -5.01 -14.03
N PHE A 323 -40.61 -5.70 -14.63
CA PHE A 323 -39.40 -5.07 -15.17
C PHE A 323 -39.62 -4.40 -16.54
N GLN A 324 -40.80 -4.52 -17.17
CA GLN A 324 -41.08 -3.95 -18.49
C GLN A 324 -41.08 -2.41 -18.50
N ASN A 325 -41.24 -1.76 -17.33
CA ASN A 325 -41.30 -0.31 -17.21
C ASN A 325 -39.95 0.33 -16.79
N LEU A 326 -38.84 -0.42 -16.76
CA LEU A 326 -37.53 0.10 -16.32
C LEU A 326 -36.66 0.72 -17.43
N ASN A 327 -37.22 0.89 -18.63
CA ASN A 327 -36.52 1.50 -19.76
C ASN A 327 -36.70 3.02 -19.86
N ASP A 328 -37.39 3.64 -18.90
CA ASP A 328 -37.46 5.10 -18.70
C ASP A 328 -36.51 5.52 -17.57
#